data_AF-A0A953S3L7-F1
#
_entry.id   AF-A0A953S3L7-F1
#
_cell.length_a   1.000
_cell.length_b   1.000
_cell.length_c   1.000
_cell.angle_alpha   90.00
_cell.angle_beta   90.00
_cell.angle_gamma   90.00
#
_symmetry.space_group_name_H-M   'P 1'
#
loop_
_entity.id
_entity.type
_entity.pdbx_description
1 polymer ?
#
loop_
_entity_poly.entity_id
_entity_poly.type
_entity_poly.pdbx_seq_one_letter_code
_entity_poly.pdbx_strand_id
1 'polypeptide(L)'
;MNSKMSDRRGFLKRSAALAGLAVGSIPFANGKALASVTPGLINGGIGSEPIPNKEGVTPDEPNIQDLLYGGRSRYETTVRSPSIGTLGDTGLRNLTPLQDSIGVITPSSYHYLVQHDMHIMNIDPQKHTLMIYGMVDRPLVFTMEELKRLPSVSR
;
A
#
# COMPACT_ATOMS: atom_id res chain seq x y z
N MET A 1 -46.03 15.65 13.55
CA MET A 1 -45.20 14.45 13.30
C MET A 1 -45.73 13.71 12.08
N ASN A 2 -44.84 13.37 11.14
CA ASN A 2 -44.75 12.08 10.43
C ASN A 2 -44.03 12.25 9.09
N SER A 3 -42.69 12.11 9.12
CA SER A 3 -41.87 11.96 7.93
C SER A 3 -42.14 10.58 7.30
N LYS A 4 -42.72 10.56 6.09
CA LYS A 4 -42.86 9.33 5.30
C LYS A 4 -41.46 8.77 5.01
N MET A 5 -41.15 7.60 5.56
CA MET A 5 -39.91 6.89 5.23
C MET A 5 -39.95 6.48 3.75
N SER A 6 -38.93 6.90 3.01
CA SER A 6 -38.71 6.48 1.62
C SER A 6 -38.38 4.99 1.58
N ASP A 7 -39.23 4.23 0.88
CA ASP A 7 -39.11 2.78 0.73
C ASP A 7 -37.95 2.43 -0.22
N ARG A 8 -36.79 2.14 0.38
CA ARG A 8 -35.54 1.77 -0.32
C ARG A 8 -35.73 0.56 -1.24
N ARG A 9 -36.69 -0.31 -0.94
CA ARG A 9 -37.02 -1.50 -1.75
C ARG A 9 -37.73 -1.13 -3.07
N GLY A 10 -38.47 -0.02 -3.09
CA GLY A 10 -39.10 0.50 -4.31
C GLY A 10 -38.10 1.12 -5.29
N PHE A 11 -37.06 1.78 -4.78
CA PHE A 11 -36.01 2.39 -5.60
C PHE A 11 -35.22 1.33 -6.40
N LEU A 12 -34.77 0.25 -5.73
CA LEU A 12 -34.04 -0.85 -6.38
C LEU A 12 -34.89 -1.63 -7.41
N LYS A 13 -36.20 -1.75 -7.18
CA LYS A 13 -37.11 -2.38 -8.16
C LYS A 13 -37.32 -1.50 -9.40
N ARG A 14 -37.27 -0.18 -9.26
CA ARG A 14 -37.44 0.76 -10.39
C ARG A 14 -36.16 0.95 -11.20
N SER A 15 -34.97 0.79 -10.62
CA SER A 15 -33.69 0.88 -11.34
C SER A 15 -33.41 -0.29 -12.29
N ALA A 16 -34.12 -1.43 -12.16
CA ALA A 16 -33.94 -2.58 -13.05
C ALA A 16 -34.61 -2.41 -14.43
N ALA A 17 -35.49 -1.41 -14.62
CA ALA A 17 -36.25 -1.23 -15.85
C ALA A 17 -35.64 -0.21 -16.84
N LEU A 18 -34.48 0.38 -16.51
CA LEU A 18 -33.84 1.44 -17.32
C LEU A 18 -32.53 1.00 -18.01
N ALA A 19 -32.25 -0.31 -18.03
CA ALA A 19 -31.11 -0.90 -18.73
C ALA A 19 -31.53 -1.59 -20.04
N GLY A 20 -32.39 -0.93 -20.83
CA GLY A 20 -33.02 -1.56 -21.98
C GLY A 20 -33.31 -0.64 -23.15
N LEU A 21 -32.48 0.38 -23.44
CA LEU A 21 -32.45 1.07 -24.74
C LEU A 21 -31.08 1.76 -24.95
N ALA A 22 -30.05 0.98 -25.31
CA ALA A 22 -28.89 1.49 -26.03
C ALA A 22 -28.86 0.82 -27.41
N VAL A 23 -29.63 1.39 -28.35
CA VAL A 23 -29.59 1.03 -29.77
C VAL A 23 -28.31 1.63 -30.35
N GLY A 24 -27.19 0.92 -30.22
CA GLY A 24 -25.98 1.11 -31.01
C GLY A 24 -25.94 0.06 -32.09
N SER A 25 -26.17 0.45 -33.34
CA SER A 25 -26.11 -0.43 -34.51
C SER A 25 -24.68 -0.94 -34.73
N ILE A 26 -24.46 -2.24 -34.58
CA ILE A 26 -23.24 -2.93 -35.05
C ILE A 26 -23.69 -3.93 -36.13
N PRO A 27 -23.16 -3.87 -37.36
CA PRO A 27 -23.52 -4.82 -38.41
C PRO A 27 -22.95 -6.20 -38.06
N PHE A 28 -23.83 -7.21 -38.04
CA PHE A 28 -23.44 -8.60 -37.90
C PHE A 28 -23.10 -9.18 -39.27
N ALA A 29 -21.82 -9.43 -39.53
CA ALA A 29 -21.37 -10.33 -40.58
C ALA A 29 -20.68 -11.54 -39.92
N ASN A 30 -21.26 -12.72 -40.12
CA ASN A 30 -20.69 -14.04 -39.86
C ASN A 30 -20.18 -14.31 -38.43
N GLY A 31 -21.12 -14.48 -37.52
CA GLY A 31 -21.14 -15.58 -36.54
C GLY A 31 -19.83 -15.94 -35.84
N LYS A 32 -19.29 -15.06 -34.99
CA LYS A 32 -18.77 -15.36 -33.64
C LYS A 32 -18.75 -14.05 -32.83
N ALA A 33 -19.63 -13.90 -31.86
CA ALA A 33 -19.54 -12.80 -30.90
C ALA A 33 -18.45 -13.13 -29.87
N LEU A 34 -17.24 -12.60 -30.10
CA LEU A 34 -16.20 -12.55 -29.07
C LEU A 34 -16.48 -11.32 -28.20
N ALA A 35 -17.18 -11.52 -27.10
CA ALA A 35 -17.30 -10.55 -26.03
C ALA A 35 -17.05 -11.23 -24.68
N SER A 36 -15.83 -11.78 -24.51
CA SER A 36 -15.27 -12.01 -23.19
C SER A 36 -14.73 -10.68 -22.68
N VAL A 37 -15.55 -9.92 -21.96
CA VAL A 37 -15.03 -8.82 -21.13
C VAL A 37 -14.42 -9.47 -19.90
N THR A 38 -13.11 -9.73 -19.96
CA THR A 38 -12.33 -10.14 -18.79
C THR A 38 -12.20 -8.93 -17.86
N PRO A 39 -12.67 -8.98 -16.61
CA PRO A 39 -12.40 -7.95 -15.63
C PRO A 39 -10.92 -8.06 -15.24
N GLY A 40 -10.06 -7.35 -15.97
CA GLY A 40 -8.61 -7.37 -15.77
C GLY A 40 -7.84 -6.30 -16.53
N LEU A 41 -8.47 -5.54 -17.43
CA LEU A 41 -7.79 -4.56 -18.29
C LEU A 41 -7.83 -3.10 -17.78
N ILE A 42 -8.22 -2.87 -16.53
CA ILE A 42 -8.04 -1.55 -15.87
C ILE A 42 -6.78 -1.49 -14.98
N ASN A 43 -5.98 -2.56 -14.93
CA ASN A 43 -4.63 -2.52 -14.37
C ASN A 43 -3.66 -3.03 -15.44
N GLY A 44 -2.63 -2.25 -15.75
CA GLY A 44 -1.54 -2.65 -16.63
C GLY A 44 -0.72 -3.80 -16.05
N GLY A 45 -1.27 -5.01 -16.06
CA GLY A 45 -0.63 -6.22 -15.61
C GLY A 45 -1.26 -7.42 -16.32
N ILE A 46 -0.49 -8.02 -17.22
CA ILE A 46 -0.80 -9.28 -17.90
C ILE A 46 -1.15 -10.33 -16.84
N GLY A 47 -2.19 -11.13 -17.13
CA GLY A 47 -2.60 -12.26 -16.29
C GLY A 47 -1.39 -13.08 -15.86
N SER A 48 -1.07 -12.98 -14.59
CA SER A 48 -0.24 -13.95 -13.90
C SER A 48 -1.17 -14.66 -12.94
N GLU A 49 -1.21 -15.98 -13.06
CA GLU A 49 -1.53 -16.89 -11.94
C GLU A 49 -0.95 -16.32 -10.64
N PRO A 50 -1.58 -16.52 -9.46
CA PRO A 50 -1.05 -16.03 -8.20
C PRO A 50 0.38 -16.55 -8.06
N ILE A 51 1.36 -15.65 -8.20
CA ILE A 51 2.76 -15.99 -8.00
C ILE A 51 2.84 -16.53 -6.58
N PRO A 52 3.27 -17.79 -6.35
CA PRO A 52 3.10 -18.44 -5.04
C PRO A 52 3.86 -17.75 -3.90
N ASN A 53 4.72 -16.78 -4.23
CA ASN A 53 5.66 -16.18 -3.30
C ASN A 53 5.65 -14.66 -3.48
N LYS A 54 4.53 -13.99 -3.18
CA LYS A 54 4.54 -12.53 -3.04
C LYS A 54 5.32 -12.23 -1.76
N GLU A 55 6.55 -11.74 -1.89
CA GLU A 55 7.44 -11.44 -0.77
C GLU A 55 6.69 -10.73 0.37
N GLY A 56 6.77 -11.32 1.57
CA GLY A 56 6.14 -10.81 2.79
C GLY A 56 4.65 -11.15 2.98
N VAL A 57 4.06 -12.08 2.21
CA VAL A 57 2.73 -12.66 2.49
C VAL A 57 2.89 -14.02 3.18
N THR A 58 2.12 -14.27 4.23
CA THR A 58 2.14 -15.58 4.91
C THR A 58 1.41 -16.63 4.07
N PRO A 59 1.97 -17.84 3.88
CA PRO A 59 1.31 -18.95 3.20
C PRO A 59 0.01 -19.37 3.91
N ASP A 60 -0.90 -20.04 3.18
CA ASP A 60 -2.15 -20.56 3.75
C ASP A 60 -1.89 -21.66 4.80
N GLU A 61 -0.84 -22.46 4.59
CA GLU A 61 -0.36 -23.49 5.52
C GLU A 61 1.08 -23.18 5.93
N PRO A 62 1.29 -22.23 6.85
CA PRO A 62 2.63 -21.81 7.23
C PRO A 62 3.30 -22.86 8.10
N ASN A 63 4.59 -23.10 7.86
CA ASN A 63 5.44 -23.83 8.81
C ASN A 63 6.05 -22.85 9.85
N ILE A 64 6.77 -23.38 10.84
CA ILE A 64 7.38 -22.55 11.90
C ILE A 64 8.36 -21.52 11.32
N GLN A 65 9.11 -21.86 10.27
CA GLN A 65 10.09 -20.97 9.66
C GLN A 65 9.42 -19.76 8.99
N ASP A 66 8.26 -19.97 8.36
CA ASP A 66 7.48 -18.90 7.72
C ASP A 66 6.95 -17.86 8.73
N LEU A 67 6.82 -18.26 9.99
CA LEU A 67 6.25 -17.45 11.07
C LEU A 67 7.31 -16.76 11.95
N LEU A 68 8.62 -17.01 11.75
CA LEU A 68 9.67 -16.43 12.59
C LEU A 68 9.69 -14.89 12.56
N TYR A 69 9.53 -14.31 11.38
CA TYR A 69 9.29 -12.87 11.20
C TYR A 69 7.82 -12.58 10.89
N GLY A 70 7.15 -13.55 10.26
CA GLY A 70 5.76 -13.43 9.81
C GLY A 70 5.64 -12.70 8.46
N GLY A 71 4.39 -12.58 8.02
CA GLY A 71 4.00 -11.89 6.80
C GLY A 71 2.60 -11.31 6.94
N ARG A 72 2.19 -10.49 5.96
CA ARG A 72 0.81 -9.98 5.90
C ARG A 72 -0.14 -11.06 5.39
N SER A 73 -1.41 -10.94 5.76
CA SER A 73 -2.47 -11.77 5.15
C SER A 73 -2.57 -11.49 3.66
N ARG A 74 -2.92 -12.52 2.87
CA ARG A 74 -3.19 -12.37 1.43
C ARG A 74 -4.38 -11.46 1.12
N TYR A 75 -5.27 -11.29 2.09
CA TYR A 75 -6.44 -10.40 1.98
C TYR A 75 -6.14 -8.96 2.36
N GLU A 76 -4.95 -8.67 2.90
CA GLU A 76 -4.53 -7.32 3.22
C GLU A 76 -4.12 -6.59 1.94
N THR A 77 -5.00 -5.73 1.44
CA THR A 77 -4.81 -4.96 0.20
C THR A 77 -4.26 -3.57 0.43
N THR A 78 -4.16 -3.13 1.69
CA THR A 78 -3.71 -1.78 2.04
C THR A 78 -2.28 -1.57 1.58
N VAL A 79 -2.06 -0.44 0.89
CA VAL A 79 -0.76 0.00 0.39
C VAL A 79 -0.58 1.48 0.71
N ARG A 80 0.69 1.92 0.80
CA ARG A 80 0.97 3.36 0.91
C ARG A 80 0.43 4.09 -0.31
N SER A 81 -0.13 5.27 -0.08
CA SER A 81 -0.63 6.11 -1.18
C SER A 81 0.55 6.84 -1.83
N PRO A 82 0.83 6.64 -3.13
CA PRO A 82 1.91 7.35 -3.80
C PRO A 82 1.52 8.82 -3.97
N SER A 83 2.33 9.73 -3.46
CA SER A 83 2.20 11.17 -3.69
C SER A 83 3.10 11.57 -4.85
N ILE A 84 2.63 11.33 -6.06
CA ILE A 84 3.32 11.69 -7.30
C ILE A 84 3.22 13.21 -7.51
N GLY A 85 4.35 13.89 -7.77
CA GLY A 85 4.35 15.25 -8.34
C GLY A 85 4.73 16.42 -7.41
N THR A 86 5.18 16.21 -6.17
CA THR A 86 5.49 17.34 -5.25
C THR A 86 7.00 17.59 -5.01
N LEU A 87 7.90 16.73 -5.53
CA LEU A 87 9.36 16.85 -5.28
C LEU A 87 10.24 16.77 -6.55
N GLY A 88 9.66 16.88 -7.75
CA GLY A 88 10.37 16.61 -9.01
C GLY A 88 10.56 15.09 -9.26
N ASP A 89 11.13 14.74 -10.42
CA ASP A 89 11.24 13.37 -10.93
C ASP A 89 12.13 12.42 -10.09
N THR A 90 12.81 12.93 -9.06
CA THR A 90 13.83 12.18 -8.30
C THR A 90 13.42 11.83 -6.86
N GLY A 91 12.31 12.36 -6.34
CA GLY A 91 11.89 12.16 -4.95
C GLY A 91 10.76 11.12 -4.76
N LEU A 92 10.92 10.18 -3.81
CA LEU A 92 9.85 9.27 -3.38
C LEU A 92 9.05 9.89 -2.24
N ARG A 93 7.74 9.97 -2.41
CA ARG A 93 6.80 10.31 -1.33
C ARG A 93 5.66 9.30 -1.32
N ASN A 94 5.62 8.46 -0.30
CA ASN A 94 4.57 7.47 -0.08
C ASN A 94 3.90 7.76 1.27
N LEU A 95 2.62 8.11 1.23
CA LEU A 95 1.85 8.54 2.40
C LEU A 95 1.22 7.33 3.10
N THR A 96 1.09 7.43 4.42
CA THR A 96 0.33 6.46 5.22
C THR A 96 -1.15 6.48 4.79
N PRO A 97 -1.75 5.31 4.51
CA PRO A 97 -3.18 5.20 4.20
C PRO A 97 -4.01 5.36 5.49
N LEU A 98 -4.21 6.60 5.92
CA LEU A 98 -4.93 6.92 7.17
C LEU A 98 -6.39 6.44 7.13
N GLN A 99 -7.00 6.42 5.95
CA GLN A 99 -8.38 5.94 5.76
C GLN A 99 -8.54 4.44 6.05
N ASP A 100 -7.46 3.67 5.93
CA ASP A 100 -7.45 2.22 6.14
C ASP A 100 -6.90 1.85 7.53
N SER A 101 -6.44 2.85 8.30
CA SER A 101 -5.81 2.66 9.61
C SER A 101 -6.80 2.89 10.75
N ILE A 102 -6.65 2.12 11.83
CA ILE A 102 -7.45 2.25 13.05
C ILE A 102 -6.50 2.43 14.23
N GLY A 103 -6.84 3.34 15.14
CA GLY A 103 -6.06 3.64 16.34
C GLY A 103 -4.98 4.69 16.10
N VAL A 104 -4.00 4.74 17.02
CA VAL A 104 -2.98 5.80 17.06
C VAL A 104 -1.59 5.35 16.62
N ILE A 105 -1.36 4.04 16.53
CA ILE A 105 -0.05 3.50 16.15
C ILE A 105 -0.08 3.14 14.67
N THR A 106 0.71 3.86 13.87
CA THR A 106 0.92 3.51 12.47
C THR A 106 1.83 2.28 12.36
N PRO A 107 1.40 1.19 11.70
CA PRO A 107 2.26 0.03 11.48
C PRO A 107 3.52 0.40 10.69
N SER A 108 4.67 -0.20 11.02
CA SER A 108 5.95 0.10 10.34
C SER A 108 5.91 -0.11 8.82
N SER A 109 5.11 -1.07 8.35
CA SER A 109 4.86 -1.35 6.93
C SER A 109 4.10 -0.23 6.21
N TYR A 110 3.41 0.65 6.94
CA TYR A 110 2.58 1.73 6.41
C TYR A 110 3.01 3.13 6.88
N HIS A 111 4.05 3.24 7.69
CA HIS A 111 4.65 4.52 8.05
C HIS A 111 5.08 5.28 6.79
N TYR A 112 4.76 6.57 6.69
CA TYR A 112 5.04 7.36 5.49
C TYR A 112 6.53 7.33 5.15
N LEU A 113 6.86 7.38 3.87
CA LEU A 113 8.24 7.43 3.39
C LEU A 113 8.41 8.69 2.55
N VAL A 114 9.36 9.54 2.96
CA VAL A 114 9.79 10.71 2.19
C VAL A 114 11.28 10.57 1.97
N GLN A 115 11.68 10.45 0.73
CA GLN A 115 13.05 10.21 0.33
C GLN A 115 13.37 11.15 -0.83
N HIS A 116 14.49 11.86 -0.73
CA HIS A 116 14.95 12.76 -1.79
C HIS A 116 15.58 12.02 -2.97
N ASP A 117 15.95 10.76 -2.74
CA ASP A 117 16.54 9.87 -3.71
C ASP A 117 15.77 8.53 -3.71
N MET A 118 15.77 7.86 -4.85
CA MET A 118 15.12 6.56 -5.07
C MET A 118 15.85 5.41 -4.36
N HIS A 119 17.05 5.64 -3.83
CA HIS A 119 17.90 4.60 -3.24
C HIS A 119 17.70 4.44 -1.73
N ILE A 120 17.37 3.22 -1.29
CA ILE A 120 17.34 2.84 0.12
C ILE A 120 18.78 2.57 0.58
N MET A 121 19.23 3.29 1.62
CA MET A 121 20.58 3.16 2.17
C MET A 121 20.72 1.84 2.94
N ASN A 122 21.60 0.96 2.48
CA ASN A 122 21.98 -0.26 3.19
C ASN A 122 23.24 0.03 4.04
N ILE A 123 23.03 0.37 5.31
CA ILE A 123 24.11 0.78 6.23
C ILE A 123 24.47 -0.40 7.14
N ASP A 124 25.75 -0.81 7.10
CA ASP A 124 26.31 -1.75 8.06
C ASP A 124 26.43 -1.09 9.45
N PRO A 125 25.69 -1.54 10.48
CA PRO A 125 25.73 -0.92 11.80
C PRO A 125 27.10 -1.00 12.48
N GLN A 126 27.96 -1.95 12.10
CA GLN A 126 29.32 -2.08 12.65
C GLN A 126 30.27 -1.01 12.13
N LYS A 127 29.98 -0.46 10.95
CA LYS A 127 30.78 0.61 10.31
C LYS A 127 30.17 1.99 10.50
N HIS A 128 28.93 2.06 11.00
CA HIS A 128 28.23 3.32 11.18
C HIS A 128 28.76 4.09 12.40
N THR A 129 29.05 5.36 12.20
CA THR A 129 29.51 6.28 13.24
C THR A 129 28.73 7.59 13.21
N LEU A 130 28.50 8.18 14.39
CA LEU A 130 27.88 9.48 14.57
C LEU A 130 28.93 10.48 15.07
N MET A 131 29.19 11.53 14.30
CA MET A 131 30.10 12.61 14.70
C MET A 131 29.31 13.82 15.22
N ILE A 132 29.65 14.28 16.42
CA ILE A 132 29.18 15.54 17.01
C ILE A 132 30.32 16.56 16.94
N TYR A 133 30.09 17.66 16.25
CA TYR A 133 31.06 18.74 16.03
C TYR A 133 30.36 20.11 16.00
N GLY A 134 31.11 21.21 15.98
CA GLY A 134 30.58 22.58 15.95
C GLY A 134 30.91 23.37 17.22
N MET A 135 29.93 24.06 17.81
CA MET A 135 30.08 24.81 19.06
C MET A 135 30.04 23.88 20.29
N VAL A 136 31.03 22.99 20.37
CA VAL A 136 31.21 22.04 21.48
C VAL A 136 32.64 22.12 22.00
N ASP A 137 32.83 21.94 23.30
CA ASP A 137 34.18 21.98 23.91
C ASP A 137 35.11 20.90 23.33
N ARG A 138 34.54 19.72 23.01
CA ARG A 138 35.26 18.59 22.42
C ARG A 138 34.41 17.89 21.35
N PRO A 139 34.84 17.85 20.09
CA PRO A 139 34.23 17.01 19.07
C PRO A 139 34.34 15.53 19.42
N LEU A 140 33.29 14.75 19.17
CA LEU A 140 33.20 13.33 19.52
C LEU A 140 32.68 12.52 18.34
N VAL A 141 33.13 11.26 18.25
CA VAL A 141 32.63 10.26 17.31
C VAL A 141 32.17 9.07 18.12
N PHE A 142 30.95 8.60 17.87
CA PHE A 142 30.34 7.47 18.55
C PHE A 142 30.07 6.33 17.57
N THR A 143 30.38 5.11 17.99
CA THR A 143 29.91 3.88 17.35
C THR A 143 28.47 3.57 17.74
N MET A 144 27.79 2.70 16.99
CA MET A 144 26.44 2.24 17.36
C MET A 144 26.40 1.51 18.72
N GLU A 145 27.48 0.84 19.10
CA GLU A 145 27.55 0.17 20.42
C GLU A 145 27.61 1.20 21.55
N GLU A 146 28.41 2.25 21.41
CA GLU A 146 28.52 3.31 22.41
C GLU A 146 27.21 4.11 22.54
N LEU A 147 26.53 4.41 21.41
CA LEU A 147 25.24 5.09 21.43
C LEU A 147 24.18 4.30 22.22
N LYS A 148 24.14 2.98 22.05
CA LYS A 148 23.17 2.11 22.74
C LYS A 148 23.39 2.01 24.25
N ARG A 149 24.56 2.42 24.76
CA ARG A 149 24.87 2.43 26.21
C ARG A 149 24.38 3.72 26.89
N LEU A 150 23.99 4.74 26.12
CA LEU A 150 23.43 5.98 26.67
C LEU A 150 22.00 5.75 27.19
N PRO A 151 21.52 6.55 28.16
CA PRO A 151 20.13 6.48 28.61
C PRO A 151 19.13 6.68 27.45
N SER A 152 18.12 5.81 27.37
CA SER A 152 17.04 5.88 26.38
C SER A 152 15.75 6.40 27.00
N VAL A 153 14.99 7.20 26.23
CA VAL A 153 13.70 7.76 26.63
C VAL A 153 12.68 7.51 25.51
N SER A 154 11.47 7.09 25.89
CA SER A 154 10.31 6.95 24.98
C SER A 154 9.28 8.04 25.30
N ARG A 155 8.65 8.62 24.27
CA ARG A 155 7.66 9.70 24.39
C ARG A 155 6.47 9.46 23.46
#